data_AF-A0AAN7EQC4-F1
#
_entry.id   AF-A0AAN7EQC4-F1
#
_cell.length_a   1.000
_cell.length_b   1.000
_cell.length_c   1.000
_cell.angle_alpha   90.00
_cell.angle_beta   90.00
_cell.angle_gamma   90.00
#
_symmetry.space_group_name_H-M   'P 1'
#
loop_
_entity.id
_entity.type
_entity.pdbx_description
1 polymer ?
#
loop_
_entity_poly.entity_id
_entity_poly.type
_entity_poly.pdbx_seq_one_letter_code
_entity_poly.pdbx_strand_id
1 'polypeptide(L)'
;MELTKISSSSSSYLTILNYNRSAALTRKHTTIRCRKQGLSVMFIIVSKFNDKQVNPRRSANYHPSIWDHKLIESFTTPYSYEFHGTRLKGLKQDIKTLLTSTKDQSFLLKLIDSMQRLGVAYHFEQEIEEVLKFQHPDVTSDLYTTALQFRILREHGFSISSDVFDKFRSRDGKFMDSLSLDIEGLESLYEASHHGMDGESTAEEAKNFSMKNLKSLMEKLDSNTAKQVKQSLEVPLYWRVPRVEVRKFIGIYEKDSTKNLTLLELAKLDYNLVQSVHQRELKELQRWWKDLGLAEKLTFSRDRLMENYLWAMGIVSEPQFSKCRIGLTKFVCILTVIDDMYDVYGSLDELESFTDAVDRWEMKAMEDLPEYMKVCYVALLNFANEMVCGVIKDHGFNTLPYIKAEWANLCRAYLVEARWFYSGYIPSVDEYLENACISVGGHAAMVHAYILRGCTLTNDSVDCIKRSSDLIYWSSLITRLSDDLGTEEAESERGDVAKSIRCYMVHEGVPEVEAKHRIKEKISYSWKKLNKEIAKNSLPKSIVKMSLNMARTAQCIFQHGDGIGTSTGVMKDRLSSLIVKPIPIE
;
A
#
# COMPACT_ATOMS: atom_id res chain seq x y z
N MET A 1 -54.24 -21.12 -0.52
CA MET A 1 -55.33 -21.08 -1.51
C MET A 1 -56.09 -19.80 -1.27
N GLU A 2 -55.66 -18.71 -1.90
CA GLU A 2 -56.34 -17.41 -1.83
C GLU A 2 -56.99 -17.15 -3.18
N LEU A 3 -58.27 -16.79 -3.18
CA LEU A 3 -59.05 -16.45 -4.37
C LEU A 3 -59.30 -14.95 -4.37
N THR A 4 -58.60 -14.20 -5.23
CA THR A 4 -58.92 -12.80 -5.49
C THR A 4 -59.73 -12.71 -6.79
N LYS A 5 -60.91 -12.07 -6.71
CA LYS A 5 -61.87 -11.93 -7.80
C LYS A 5 -61.62 -10.58 -8.50
N ILE A 6 -61.27 -10.58 -9.78
CA ILE A 6 -61.24 -9.38 -10.64
C ILE A 6 -62.34 -9.52 -11.70
N SER A 7 -63.06 -8.44 -11.94
CA SER A 7 -64.39 -8.36 -12.54
C SER A 7 -64.51 -8.66 -14.04
N SER A 8 -65.69 -9.19 -14.37
CA SER A 8 -66.46 -9.25 -15.63
C SER A 8 -65.88 -8.67 -16.93
N SER A 9 -65.46 -9.55 -17.84
CA SER A 9 -66.24 -9.98 -19.01
C SER A 9 -65.38 -10.84 -19.93
N SER A 10 -66.01 -11.83 -20.58
CA SER A 10 -65.44 -12.90 -21.40
C SER A 10 -64.89 -14.11 -20.63
N SER A 11 -65.44 -15.27 -20.99
CA SER A 11 -65.31 -16.58 -20.36
C SER A 11 -63.98 -17.25 -20.70
N SER A 12 -63.08 -17.40 -19.72
CA SER A 12 -61.96 -18.35 -19.75
C SER A 12 -61.46 -18.58 -18.33
N TYR A 13 -61.64 -19.78 -17.78
CA TYR A 13 -61.05 -20.17 -16.48
C TYR A 13 -59.58 -20.59 -16.71
N LEU A 14 -58.64 -19.85 -16.12
CA LEU A 14 -57.21 -20.21 -16.10
C LEU A 14 -56.86 -20.81 -14.74
N THR A 15 -56.63 -22.12 -14.67
CA THR A 15 -56.17 -22.79 -13.45
C THR A 15 -54.63 -22.86 -13.47
N ILE A 16 -53.96 -22.16 -12.54
CA ILE A 16 -52.50 -22.21 -12.37
C ILE A 16 -52.17 -23.28 -11.31
N LEU A 17 -51.47 -24.34 -11.72
CA LEU A 17 -50.85 -25.32 -10.82
C LEU A 17 -49.35 -24.98 -10.70
N ASN A 18 -48.91 -24.55 -9.52
CA ASN A 18 -47.49 -24.39 -9.21
C ASN A 18 -46.92 -25.73 -8.74
N TYR A 19 -45.91 -26.25 -9.45
CA TYR A 19 -45.14 -27.41 -9.04
C TYR A 19 -43.66 -27.02 -8.95
N ASN A 20 -43.10 -27.07 -7.74
CA ASN A 20 -41.66 -26.87 -7.51
C ASN A 20 -40.96 -28.23 -7.54
N ARG A 21 -40.15 -28.48 -8.58
CA ARG A 21 -39.07 -29.47 -8.49
C ARG A 21 -37.90 -29.13 -9.40
N SER A 22 -36.73 -29.05 -8.77
CA SER A 22 -35.40 -29.05 -9.36
C SER A 22 -35.11 -30.41 -10.02
N ALA A 23 -34.75 -30.40 -11.30
CA ALA A 23 -33.88 -31.40 -11.94
C ALA A 23 -33.47 -30.94 -13.35
N ALA A 24 -32.17 -30.97 -13.61
CA ALA A 24 -31.58 -30.80 -14.94
C ALA A 24 -32.08 -31.91 -15.88
N LEU A 25 -32.48 -31.57 -17.11
CA LEU A 25 -32.59 -32.54 -18.22
C LEU A 25 -32.58 -31.87 -19.60
N THR A 26 -31.75 -32.46 -20.45
CA THR A 26 -31.51 -32.25 -21.89
C THR A 26 -32.77 -32.15 -22.77
N ARG A 27 -32.67 -31.31 -23.81
CA ARG A 27 -33.69 -31.07 -24.87
C ARG A 27 -34.30 -32.36 -25.45
N LYS A 28 -35.60 -32.58 -25.22
CA LYS A 28 -36.51 -33.28 -26.16
C LYS A 28 -37.91 -32.64 -26.12
N HIS A 29 -38.38 -32.14 -27.25
CA HIS A 29 -39.77 -31.74 -27.42
C HIS A 29 -40.69 -32.96 -27.27
N THR A 30 -41.60 -32.93 -26.29
CA THR A 30 -42.61 -33.97 -26.12
C THR A 30 -44.00 -33.34 -26.22
N THR A 31 -44.79 -33.75 -27.21
CA THR A 31 -46.18 -33.31 -27.39
C THR A 31 -47.10 -34.38 -26.81
N ILE A 32 -47.90 -34.05 -25.79
CA ILE A 32 -48.93 -34.96 -25.24
C ILE A 32 -50.28 -34.59 -25.84
N ARG A 33 -50.89 -35.52 -26.57
CA ARG A 33 -52.28 -35.42 -27.07
C ARG A 33 -53.18 -36.32 -26.23
N CYS A 34 -54.12 -35.75 -25.49
CA CYS A 34 -55.21 -36.50 -24.87
C CYS A 34 -56.52 -36.22 -25.62
N ARG A 35 -57.24 -37.28 -26.01
CA ARG A 35 -58.46 -37.21 -26.83
C ARG A 35 -59.65 -37.70 -26.00
N LYS A 36 -60.56 -36.80 -25.63
CA LYS A 36 -61.97 -37.14 -25.41
C LYS A 36 -62.86 -35.92 -25.74
N GLN A 37 -63.85 -36.23 -26.56
CA GLN A 37 -64.92 -35.45 -27.18
C GLN A 37 -65.07 -33.96 -26.77
N GLY A 38 -64.92 -33.09 -27.77
CA GLY A 38 -65.77 -31.91 -27.90
C GLY A 38 -65.28 -30.58 -27.32
N LEU A 39 -63.98 -30.31 -27.26
CA LEU A 39 -63.41 -28.95 -27.21
C LEU A 39 -61.89 -29.04 -27.45
N SER A 40 -61.39 -28.36 -28.49
CA SER A 40 -59.95 -28.28 -28.76
C SER A 40 -59.34 -27.22 -27.83
N VAL A 41 -58.87 -27.63 -26.65
CA VAL A 41 -58.09 -26.76 -25.77
C VAL A 41 -56.62 -26.85 -26.20
N MET A 42 -56.13 -25.80 -26.85
CA MET A 42 -54.71 -25.65 -27.17
C MET A 42 -53.99 -25.20 -25.90
N PHE A 43 -53.24 -26.09 -25.26
CA PHE A 43 -52.33 -25.70 -24.19
C PHE A 43 -51.07 -25.11 -24.82
N ILE A 44 -50.99 -23.78 -24.91
CA ILE A 44 -49.72 -23.10 -25.13
C ILE A 44 -49.02 -23.11 -23.77
N ILE A 45 -48.00 -23.96 -23.61
CA ILE A 45 -47.00 -23.76 -22.56
C ILE A 45 -46.22 -22.53 -22.97
N VAL A 46 -46.70 -21.35 -22.58
CA VAL A 46 -45.84 -20.18 -22.49
C VAL A 46 -44.96 -20.48 -21.29
N SER A 47 -43.76 -21.01 -21.54
CA SER A 47 -42.69 -20.78 -20.58
C SER A 47 -42.60 -19.27 -20.50
N LYS A 48 -43.15 -18.68 -19.44
CA LYS A 48 -42.63 -17.40 -18.98
C LYS A 48 -41.14 -17.68 -18.86
N PHE A 49 -40.35 -17.11 -19.77
CA PHE A 49 -39.02 -16.73 -19.38
C PHE A 49 -39.27 -15.95 -18.09
N ASN A 50 -38.89 -16.54 -16.96
CA ASN A 50 -38.44 -15.68 -15.90
C ASN A 50 -37.36 -14.87 -16.61
N ASP A 51 -37.67 -13.61 -16.93
CA ASP A 51 -36.64 -12.59 -16.94
C ASP A 51 -35.75 -12.97 -15.76
N LYS A 52 -34.49 -13.36 -16.06
CA LYS A 52 -33.49 -13.54 -15.02
C LYS A 52 -33.72 -12.35 -14.11
N GLN A 53 -34.09 -12.61 -12.87
CA GLN A 53 -34.21 -11.58 -11.87
C GLN A 53 -32.84 -10.90 -11.92
N VAL A 54 -32.76 -9.76 -12.60
CA VAL A 54 -31.50 -9.04 -12.77
C VAL A 54 -31.25 -8.59 -11.36
N ASN A 55 -30.42 -9.35 -10.62
CA ASN A 55 -29.97 -8.91 -9.32
C ASN A 55 -29.39 -7.51 -9.57
N PRO A 56 -29.97 -6.46 -8.96
CA PRO A 56 -29.52 -5.11 -9.21
C PRO A 56 -28.04 -5.07 -8.85
N ARG A 57 -27.21 -4.62 -9.80
CA ARG A 57 -25.77 -4.45 -9.58
C ARG A 57 -25.57 -3.51 -8.40
N ARG A 58 -24.71 -3.89 -7.46
CA ARG A 58 -24.32 -2.96 -6.39
C ARG A 58 -23.39 -1.89 -6.98
N SER A 59 -23.38 -0.75 -6.31
CA SER A 59 -22.51 0.38 -6.60
C SER A 59 -22.08 0.96 -5.26
N ALA A 60 -20.78 1.25 -5.12
CA ALA A 60 -20.25 1.95 -3.98
C ALA A 60 -20.39 3.48 -4.10
N ASN A 61 -20.93 3.98 -5.23
CA ASN A 61 -21.17 5.40 -5.50
C ASN A 61 -19.90 6.26 -5.37
N TYR A 62 -18.78 5.77 -5.90
CA TYR A 62 -17.53 6.50 -5.89
C TYR A 62 -17.66 7.86 -6.58
N HIS A 63 -17.11 8.89 -5.94
CA HIS A 63 -17.03 10.21 -6.57
C HIS A 63 -15.97 10.19 -7.70
N PRO A 64 -16.14 11.01 -8.75
CA PRO A 64 -15.16 11.12 -9.83
C PRO A 64 -13.83 11.68 -9.34
N SER A 65 -12.74 11.38 -10.05
CA SER A 65 -11.43 11.97 -9.78
C SER A 65 -11.50 13.50 -9.84
N ILE A 66 -10.85 14.18 -8.89
CA ILE A 66 -10.67 15.64 -8.94
C ILE A 66 -9.46 16.05 -9.80
N TRP A 67 -8.67 15.08 -10.22
CA TRP A 67 -7.44 15.26 -11.00
C TRP A 67 -7.76 15.05 -12.48
N ASP A 68 -8.47 16.00 -13.08
CA ASP A 68 -8.83 15.85 -14.48
C ASP A 68 -7.58 15.81 -15.40
N HIS A 69 -7.76 15.24 -16.58
CA HIS A 69 -6.70 15.08 -17.58
C HIS A 69 -5.98 16.40 -17.91
N LYS A 70 -6.72 17.51 -18.04
CA LYS A 70 -6.12 18.81 -18.41
C LYS A 70 -5.26 19.33 -17.26
N LEU A 71 -5.68 19.12 -16.01
CA LEU A 71 -4.90 19.48 -14.84
C LEU A 71 -3.55 18.73 -14.80
N ILE A 72 -3.55 17.40 -14.97
CA ILE A 72 -2.29 16.63 -14.96
C ILE A 72 -1.36 17.04 -16.12
N GLU A 73 -1.91 17.23 -17.33
CA GLU A 73 -1.13 17.72 -18.48
C GLU A 73 -0.58 19.14 -18.27
N SER A 74 -1.26 19.97 -17.48
CA SER A 74 -0.84 21.33 -17.15
C SER A 74 0.33 21.42 -16.17
N PHE A 75 0.74 20.32 -15.52
CA PHE A 75 1.86 20.35 -14.57
C PHE A 75 3.14 20.85 -15.24
N THR A 76 3.63 22.01 -14.83
CA THR A 76 4.88 22.58 -15.32
C THR A 76 5.80 22.87 -14.16
N THR A 77 7.10 22.77 -14.40
CA THR A 77 8.12 23.06 -13.39
C THR A 77 9.32 23.72 -14.08
N PRO A 78 9.93 24.75 -13.46
CA PRO A 78 11.16 25.32 -13.99
C PRO A 78 12.38 24.40 -13.76
N TYR A 79 12.22 23.35 -12.95
CA TYR A 79 13.32 22.47 -12.57
C TYR A 79 13.50 21.34 -13.58
N SER A 80 14.68 21.29 -14.19
CA SER A 80 15.11 20.21 -15.07
C SER A 80 16.58 19.87 -14.86
N TYR A 81 16.95 18.61 -15.11
CA TYR A 81 18.34 18.17 -15.04
C TYR A 81 19.23 18.85 -16.10
N GLU A 82 18.64 19.30 -17.21
CA GLU A 82 19.36 20.05 -18.24
C GLU A 82 19.86 21.40 -17.70
N PHE A 83 18.98 22.18 -17.06
CA PHE A 83 19.33 23.51 -16.57
C PHE A 83 20.04 23.47 -15.21
N HIS A 84 19.72 22.50 -14.35
CA HIS A 84 20.19 22.50 -12.96
C HIS A 84 21.21 21.39 -12.65
N GLY A 85 21.50 20.51 -13.62
CA GLY A 85 22.38 19.36 -13.41
C GLY A 85 23.79 19.74 -12.98
N THR A 86 24.34 20.84 -13.49
CA THR A 86 25.67 21.34 -13.11
C THR A 86 25.69 21.83 -11.65
N ARG A 87 24.69 22.61 -11.23
CA ARG A 87 24.59 23.07 -9.83
C ARG A 87 24.40 21.90 -8.88
N LEU A 88 23.53 20.95 -9.23
CA LEU A 88 23.31 19.73 -8.47
C LEU A 88 24.62 18.94 -8.28
N LYS A 89 25.44 18.78 -9.33
CA LYS A 89 26.74 18.10 -9.25
C LYS A 89 27.71 18.82 -8.32
N GLY A 90 27.79 20.16 -8.40
CA GLY A 90 28.63 20.97 -7.51
C GLY A 90 28.26 20.78 -6.04
N LEU A 91 26.97 20.94 -5.71
CA LEU A 91 26.46 20.74 -4.35
C LEU A 91 26.74 19.34 -3.81
N LYS A 92 26.58 18.30 -4.65
CA LYS A 92 26.94 16.92 -4.27
C LYS A 92 28.43 16.79 -3.96
N GLN A 93 29.29 17.38 -4.77
CA GLN A 93 30.74 17.32 -4.55
C GLN A 93 31.15 18.03 -3.25
N ASP A 94 30.53 19.16 -2.92
CA ASP A 94 30.79 19.89 -1.68
C ASP A 94 30.40 19.06 -0.45
N ILE A 95 29.22 18.43 -0.47
CA ILE A 95 28.76 17.55 0.63
C ILE A 95 29.60 16.28 0.74
N LYS A 96 30.00 15.69 -0.39
CA LYS A 96 30.92 14.54 -0.40
C LYS A 96 32.28 14.91 0.22
N THR A 97 32.78 16.11 -0.06
CA THR A 97 34.03 16.63 0.53
C THR A 97 33.87 16.83 2.05
N LEU A 98 32.71 17.36 2.49
CA LEU A 98 32.40 17.51 3.90
C LEU A 98 32.37 16.16 4.65
N LEU A 99 31.71 15.14 4.10
CA LEU A 99 31.69 13.79 4.68
C LEU A 99 33.09 13.19 4.83
N THR A 100 33.92 13.29 3.79
CA THR A 100 35.25 12.65 3.75
C THR A 100 36.32 13.38 4.56
N SER A 101 36.21 14.70 4.74
CA SER A 101 37.20 15.50 5.47
C SER A 101 36.90 15.62 6.97
N THR A 102 35.68 15.34 7.41
CA THR A 102 35.28 15.50 8.81
C THR A 102 35.76 14.33 9.66
N LYS A 103 36.35 14.61 10.83
CA LYS A 103 36.86 13.60 11.77
C LYS A 103 35.96 13.36 12.98
N ASP A 104 35.15 14.36 13.32
CA ASP A 104 34.21 14.30 14.44
C ASP A 104 33.07 13.31 14.12
N GLN A 105 33.02 12.21 14.86
CA GLN A 105 32.05 11.14 14.66
C GLN A 105 30.63 11.55 15.07
N SER A 106 30.47 12.39 16.09
CA SER A 106 29.15 12.88 16.51
C SER A 106 28.57 13.81 15.46
N PHE A 107 29.39 14.72 14.92
CA PHE A 107 29.00 15.57 13.81
C PHE A 107 28.62 14.75 12.57
N LEU A 108 29.41 13.72 12.22
CA LEU A 108 29.12 12.86 11.08
C LEU A 108 27.77 12.14 11.23
N LEU A 109 27.42 11.64 12.42
CA LEU A 109 26.10 11.02 12.66
C LEU A 109 24.96 12.02 12.46
N LYS A 110 25.09 13.24 13.00
CA LYS A 110 24.09 14.32 12.82
C LYS A 110 23.94 14.74 11.36
N LEU A 111 25.06 14.79 10.62
CA LEU A 111 25.07 15.09 9.20
C LEU A 111 24.37 13.98 8.40
N ILE A 112 24.67 12.70 8.67
CA ILE A 112 24.02 11.56 8.03
C ILE A 112 22.52 11.56 8.30
N ASP A 113 22.10 11.79 9.56
CA ASP A 113 20.68 11.90 9.90
C ASP A 113 19.99 13.02 9.11
N SER A 114 20.61 14.20 9.09
CA SER A 114 20.10 15.34 8.32
C SER A 114 19.98 14.99 6.83
N MET A 115 20.98 14.32 6.25
CA MET A 115 20.96 13.89 4.85
C MET A 115 19.86 12.87 4.55
N GLN A 116 19.62 11.92 5.46
CA GLN A 116 18.54 10.93 5.34
C GLN A 116 17.17 11.59 5.39
N ARG A 117 16.94 12.46 6.39
CA ARG A 117 15.67 13.18 6.59
C ARG A 117 15.42 14.24 5.51
N LEU A 118 16.48 14.81 4.92
CA LEU A 118 16.41 15.71 3.76
C LEU A 118 16.33 14.96 2.43
N GLY A 119 16.40 13.63 2.43
CA GLY A 119 16.13 12.82 1.25
C GLY A 119 17.23 12.84 0.20
N VAL A 120 18.45 13.19 0.59
CA VAL A 120 19.62 13.29 -0.31
C VAL A 120 20.67 12.22 -0.04
N ALA A 121 20.52 11.44 1.05
CA ALA A 121 21.43 10.36 1.41
C ALA A 121 21.64 9.31 0.30
N TYR A 122 20.66 9.10 -0.58
CA TYR A 122 20.77 8.14 -1.70
C TYR A 122 21.84 8.51 -2.74
N HIS A 123 22.35 9.75 -2.73
CA HIS A 123 23.49 10.14 -3.56
C HIS A 123 24.85 9.76 -2.97
N PHE A 124 24.88 9.34 -1.71
CA PHE A 124 26.09 9.17 -0.91
C PHE A 124 26.13 7.81 -0.20
N GLU A 125 25.44 6.79 -0.74
CA GLU A 125 25.30 5.49 -0.07
C GLU A 125 26.66 4.86 0.24
N GLN A 126 27.65 5.00 -0.66
CA GLN A 126 29.00 4.49 -0.45
C GLN A 126 29.73 5.24 0.68
N GLU A 127 29.74 6.57 0.62
CA GLU A 127 30.42 7.40 1.61
C GLU A 127 29.81 7.24 3.00
N ILE A 128 28.48 7.13 3.08
CA ILE A 128 27.78 6.87 4.34
C ILE A 128 28.16 5.50 4.88
N GLU A 129 28.16 4.45 4.05
CA GLU A 129 28.55 3.11 4.49
C GLU A 129 30.00 3.06 4.99
N GLU A 130 30.92 3.78 4.32
CA GLU A 130 32.32 3.91 4.76
C GLU A 130 32.43 4.60 6.13
N VAL A 131 31.68 5.69 6.37
CA VAL A 131 31.64 6.35 7.68
C VAL A 131 31.09 5.42 8.77
N LEU A 132 29.99 4.72 8.49
CA LEU A 132 29.32 3.86 9.47
C LEU A 132 30.13 2.62 9.86
N LYS A 133 31.02 2.12 8.99
CA LYS A 133 31.92 0.99 9.32
C LYS A 133 32.86 1.28 10.50
N PHE A 134 33.19 2.54 10.74
CA PHE A 134 34.08 2.97 11.82
C PHE A 134 33.32 3.53 13.03
N GLN A 135 31.98 3.48 13.01
CA GLN A 135 31.16 3.88 14.15
C GLN A 135 31.11 2.75 15.17
N HIS A 136 31.66 3.00 16.35
CA HIS A 136 31.62 2.08 17.48
C HIS A 136 30.81 2.68 18.63
N PRO A 137 30.01 1.87 19.35
CA PRO A 137 29.35 2.31 20.57
C PRO A 137 30.35 2.83 21.58
N ASP A 138 30.33 4.14 21.81
CA ASP A 138 31.16 4.76 22.82
C ASP A 138 30.46 4.71 24.19
N VAL A 139 31.19 4.19 25.17
CA VAL A 139 30.73 4.06 26.56
C VAL A 139 30.48 5.42 27.18
N THR A 140 31.19 6.48 26.75
CA THR A 140 31.06 7.84 27.30
C THR A 140 29.96 8.69 26.68
N SER A 141 29.37 8.24 25.58
CA SER A 141 28.35 8.99 24.85
C SER A 141 27.05 9.17 25.65
N ASP A 142 26.43 10.34 25.49
CA ASP A 142 25.13 10.69 26.06
C ASP A 142 23.97 9.88 25.44
N LEU A 143 22.76 10.05 25.98
CA LEU A 143 21.56 9.32 25.55
C LEU A 143 21.20 9.60 24.09
N TYR A 144 21.22 10.88 23.70
CA TYR A 144 20.92 11.31 22.34
C TYR A 144 21.86 10.66 21.33
N THR A 145 23.17 10.76 21.56
CA THR A 145 24.22 10.27 20.66
C THR A 145 24.15 8.75 20.55
N THR A 146 23.96 8.06 21.66
CA THR A 146 23.84 6.59 21.68
C THR A 146 22.61 6.11 20.93
N ALA A 147 21.45 6.75 21.13
CA ALA A 147 20.21 6.40 20.45
C ALA A 147 20.27 6.72 18.95
N LEU A 148 20.87 7.85 18.57
CA LEU A 148 21.08 8.23 17.18
C LEU A 148 21.97 7.21 16.46
N GLN A 149 23.09 6.84 17.08
CA GLN A 149 24.01 5.85 16.53
C GLN A 149 23.33 4.48 16.38
N PHE A 150 22.61 4.02 17.41
CA PHE A 150 21.87 2.76 17.34
C PHE A 150 20.89 2.75 16.16
N ARG A 151 20.09 3.81 16.03
CA ARG A 151 19.11 3.95 14.96
C ARG A 151 19.77 3.91 13.58
N ILE A 152 20.76 4.76 13.33
CA ILE A 152 21.42 4.85 12.02
C ILE A 152 22.11 3.52 11.66
N LEU A 153 22.80 2.88 12.62
CA LEU A 153 23.43 1.58 12.37
C LEU A 153 22.39 0.52 11.98
N ARG A 154 21.27 0.44 12.70
CA ARG A 154 20.17 -0.50 12.38
C ARG A 154 19.53 -0.20 11.02
N GLU A 155 19.30 1.08 10.69
CA GLU A 155 18.77 1.49 9.38
C GLU A 155 19.64 1.04 8.21
N HIS A 156 20.95 0.97 8.40
CA HIS A 156 21.93 0.54 7.39
C HIS A 156 22.28 -0.95 7.45
N GLY A 157 21.60 -1.72 8.31
CA GLY A 157 21.78 -3.17 8.41
C GLY A 157 22.97 -3.61 9.27
N PHE A 158 23.59 -2.72 10.04
CA PHE A 158 24.62 -3.10 10.99
C PHE A 158 23.99 -3.76 12.22
N SER A 159 24.58 -4.90 12.62
CA SER A 159 24.15 -5.61 13.82
C SER A 159 24.64 -4.89 15.08
N ILE A 160 23.71 -4.32 15.84
CA ILE A 160 23.97 -3.68 17.13
C ILE A 160 22.90 -4.10 18.14
N SER A 161 23.28 -4.60 19.31
CA SER A 161 22.32 -5.01 20.35
C SER A 161 21.64 -3.80 20.99
N SER A 162 20.36 -3.93 21.38
CA SER A 162 19.68 -2.94 22.23
C SER A 162 20.34 -2.75 23.59
N ASP A 163 21.21 -3.67 24.01
CA ASP A 163 21.94 -3.62 25.29
C ASP A 163 22.91 -2.43 25.37
N VAL A 164 23.18 -1.76 24.24
CA VAL A 164 23.90 -0.47 24.24
C VAL A 164 23.23 0.57 25.15
N PHE A 165 21.92 0.42 25.39
CA PHE A 165 21.16 1.28 26.29
C PHE A 165 21.28 0.90 27.78
N ASP A 166 21.92 -0.23 28.13
CA ASP A 166 21.98 -0.68 29.53
C ASP A 166 22.78 0.26 30.44
N LYS A 167 23.69 1.07 29.88
CA LYS A 167 24.37 2.14 30.64
C LYS A 167 23.42 3.24 31.13
N PHE A 168 22.22 3.33 30.56
CA PHE A 168 21.17 4.27 30.96
C PHE A 168 20.15 3.66 31.92
N ARG A 169 20.36 2.40 32.34
CA ARG A 169 19.44 1.64 33.18
C ARG A 169 19.99 1.41 34.58
N SER A 170 19.11 1.41 35.58
CA SER A 170 19.41 1.00 36.94
C SER A 170 19.44 -0.53 37.08
N ARG A 171 19.90 -1.02 38.23
CA ARG A 171 20.02 -2.46 38.52
C ARG A 171 18.71 -3.24 38.48
N ASP A 172 17.57 -2.55 38.59
CA ASP A 172 16.23 -3.13 38.45
C ASP A 172 15.79 -3.28 36.98
N GLY A 173 16.65 -2.90 36.02
CA GLY A 173 16.40 -3.01 34.59
C GLY A 173 15.53 -1.90 34.01
N LYS A 174 15.32 -0.78 34.72
CA LYS A 174 14.57 0.38 34.23
C LYS A 174 15.48 1.53 33.84
N PHE A 175 15.07 2.38 32.90
CA PHE A 175 15.85 3.59 32.60
C PHE A 175 15.87 4.54 33.80
N MET A 176 17.02 5.20 34.01
CA MET A 176 17.22 6.10 35.13
C MET A 176 16.30 7.32 35.05
N ASP A 177 15.58 7.62 36.14
CA ASP A 177 14.67 8.77 36.22
C ASP A 177 15.38 10.12 36.00
N SER A 178 16.70 10.19 36.18
CA SER A 178 17.51 11.38 35.86
C SER A 178 17.46 11.78 34.38
N LEU A 179 17.11 10.86 33.49
CA LEU A 179 16.96 11.09 32.04
C LEU A 179 15.59 11.72 31.69
N SER A 180 14.65 11.78 32.64
CA SER A 180 13.26 12.20 32.39
C SER A 180 13.10 13.65 31.92
N LEU A 181 14.14 14.47 32.00
CA LEU A 181 14.14 15.88 31.55
C LEU A 181 14.98 16.12 30.29
N ASP A 182 15.71 15.12 29.80
CA ASP A 182 16.51 15.20 28.58
C ASP A 182 15.62 15.01 27.34
N ILE A 183 14.93 16.07 26.91
CA ILE A 183 13.96 15.99 25.81
C ILE A 183 14.60 15.46 24.52
N GLU A 184 15.79 15.95 24.16
CA GLU A 184 16.48 15.56 22.93
C GLU A 184 16.91 14.09 22.99
N GLY A 185 17.46 13.65 24.14
CA GLY A 185 17.78 12.25 24.38
C GLY A 185 16.55 11.33 24.38
N LEU A 186 15.43 11.77 24.97
CA LEU A 186 14.17 11.02 25.01
C LEU A 186 13.55 10.89 23.62
N GLU A 187 13.55 11.94 22.80
CA GLU A 187 13.09 11.88 21.40
C GLU A 187 13.94 10.91 20.59
N SER A 188 15.27 11.03 20.67
CA SER A 188 16.19 10.14 19.96
C SER A 188 16.01 8.68 20.40
N LEU A 189 15.85 8.43 21.71
CA LEU A 189 15.57 7.11 22.27
C LEU A 189 14.22 6.55 21.80
N TYR A 190 13.18 7.39 21.75
CA TYR A 190 11.87 7.01 21.24
C TYR A 190 11.96 6.56 19.78
N GLU A 191 12.63 7.35 18.93
CA GLU A 191 12.79 7.00 17.51
C GLU A 191 13.63 5.73 17.34
N ALA A 192 14.73 5.60 18.09
CA ALA A 192 15.59 4.43 18.08
C ALA A 192 14.86 3.15 18.52
N SER A 193 13.97 3.24 19.52
CA SER A 193 13.23 2.09 20.06
C SER A 193 12.32 1.39 19.03
N HIS A 194 11.91 2.10 17.96
CA HIS A 194 11.10 1.53 16.88
C HIS A 194 11.87 0.58 15.95
N HIS A 195 13.20 0.52 16.10
CA HIS A 195 14.04 -0.48 15.46
C HIS A 195 14.16 -1.77 16.28
N GLY A 196 13.52 -1.84 17.45
CA GLY A 196 13.50 -3.03 18.29
C GLY A 196 12.93 -4.24 17.54
N MET A 197 13.54 -5.39 17.78
CA MET A 197 13.13 -6.69 17.25
C MET A 197 12.38 -7.51 18.30
N ASP A 198 11.69 -8.54 17.84
CA ASP A 198 11.04 -9.52 18.72
C ASP A 198 12.07 -10.18 19.65
N GLY A 199 11.85 -10.09 20.96
CA GLY A 199 12.76 -10.54 22.02
C GLY A 199 13.64 -9.46 22.65
N GLU A 200 13.70 -8.24 22.11
CA GLU A 200 14.51 -7.14 22.66
C GLU A 200 13.74 -6.34 23.73
N SER A 201 13.71 -6.86 24.96
CA SER A 201 12.99 -6.21 26.07
C SER A 201 13.55 -4.83 26.42
N THR A 202 14.85 -4.60 26.23
CA THR A 202 15.50 -3.29 26.42
C THR A 202 14.92 -2.24 25.47
N ALA A 203 14.70 -2.58 24.19
CA ALA A 203 14.09 -1.66 23.23
C ALA A 203 12.61 -1.37 23.55
N GLU A 204 11.87 -2.38 24.02
CA GLU A 204 10.48 -2.20 24.44
C GLU A 204 10.34 -1.30 25.67
N GLU A 205 11.20 -1.49 26.67
CA GLU A 205 11.21 -0.63 27.85
C GLU A 205 11.65 0.80 27.46
N ALA A 206 12.66 0.96 26.58
CA ALA A 206 13.10 2.26 26.07
C ALA A 206 11.95 3.03 25.38
N LYS A 207 11.14 2.34 24.59
CA LYS A 207 9.93 2.89 23.95
C LYS A 207 8.93 3.41 25.00
N ASN A 208 8.66 2.60 26.02
CA ASN A 208 7.70 2.92 27.06
C ASN A 208 8.17 4.08 27.94
N PHE A 209 9.45 4.07 28.35
CA PHE A 209 10.07 5.13 29.14
C PHE A 209 10.08 6.47 28.41
N SER A 210 10.59 6.48 27.17
CA SER A 210 10.64 7.70 26.36
C SER A 210 9.25 8.25 26.07
N MET A 211 8.30 7.41 25.64
CA MET A 211 6.92 7.83 25.38
C MET A 211 6.25 8.44 26.62
N LYS A 212 6.42 7.82 27.79
CA LYS A 212 5.81 8.31 29.05
C LYS A 212 6.32 9.70 29.41
N ASN A 213 7.64 9.90 29.35
CA ASN A 213 8.26 11.18 29.72
C ASN A 213 8.01 12.27 28.67
N LEU A 214 8.05 11.95 27.37
CA LEU A 214 7.70 12.91 26.32
C LEU A 214 6.25 13.40 26.45
N LYS A 215 5.30 12.51 26.78
CA LYS A 215 3.91 12.89 27.05
C LYS A 215 3.76 13.79 28.27
N SER A 216 4.52 13.54 29.35
CA SER A 216 4.44 14.35 30.58
C SER A 216 5.08 15.73 30.44
N LEU A 217 6.07 15.87 29.54
CA LEU A 217 6.73 17.14 29.26
C LEU A 217 5.99 18.00 28.24
N MET A 218 5.02 17.45 27.51
CA MET A 218 4.41 18.08 26.33
C MET A 218 3.87 19.50 26.58
N GLU A 219 3.31 19.78 27.76
CA GLU A 219 2.79 21.11 28.13
C GLU A 219 3.89 22.14 28.46
N LYS A 220 5.13 21.69 28.71
CA LYS A 220 6.26 22.53 29.10
C LYS A 220 7.16 22.90 27.91
N LEU A 221 6.93 22.30 26.76
CA LEU A 221 7.70 22.53 25.54
C LEU A 221 7.23 23.81 24.84
N ASP A 222 8.13 24.46 24.11
CA ASP A 222 7.72 25.52 23.18
C ASP A 222 6.84 24.95 22.06
N SER A 223 6.07 25.83 21.40
CA SER A 223 5.08 25.41 20.40
C SER A 223 5.65 24.60 19.24
N ASN A 224 6.90 24.85 18.83
CA ASN A 224 7.49 24.14 17.70
C ASN A 224 7.97 22.76 18.13
N THR A 225 8.68 22.66 19.25
CA THR A 225 9.15 21.38 19.81
C THR A 225 7.97 20.48 20.19
N ALA A 226 6.94 21.04 20.84
CA ALA A 226 5.72 20.31 21.17
C ALA A 226 5.04 19.68 19.94
N LYS A 227 5.03 20.39 18.80
CA LYS A 227 4.49 19.88 17.53
C LYS A 227 5.32 18.74 16.96
N GLN A 228 6.65 18.80 17.10
CA GLN A 228 7.55 17.74 16.64
C GLN A 228 7.40 16.48 17.49
N VAL A 229 7.47 16.61 18.83
CA VAL A 229 7.21 15.53 19.78
C VAL A 229 5.85 14.88 19.49
N LYS A 230 4.78 15.68 19.36
CA LYS A 230 3.44 15.17 19.10
C LYS A 230 3.37 14.37 17.80
N GLN A 231 4.04 14.83 16.75
CA GLN A 231 4.07 14.10 15.49
C GLN A 231 4.83 12.78 15.61
N SER A 232 5.98 12.76 16.31
CA SER A 232 6.73 11.53 16.55
C SER A 232 5.92 10.53 17.36
N LEU A 233 5.22 10.98 18.40
CA LEU A 233 4.32 10.14 19.18
C LEU A 233 3.11 9.61 18.39
N GLU A 234 2.70 10.30 17.32
CA GLU A 234 1.63 9.85 16.43
C GLU A 234 2.14 8.81 15.42
N VAL A 235 3.22 9.13 14.72
CA VAL A 235 3.92 8.21 13.80
C VAL A 235 5.42 8.41 13.96
N PRO A 236 6.16 7.40 14.47
CA PRO A 236 7.61 7.49 14.64
C PRO A 236 8.28 7.64 13.27
N LEU A 237 9.42 8.34 13.22
CA LEU A 237 10.21 8.59 12.01
C LEU A 237 10.43 7.32 11.19
N TYR A 238 10.75 6.21 11.85
CA TYR A 238 10.99 4.93 11.20
C TYR A 238 9.78 4.37 10.43
N TRP A 239 8.55 4.79 10.76
CA TRP A 239 7.32 4.36 10.08
C TRP A 239 6.83 5.37 9.04
N ARG A 240 7.50 6.52 8.88
CA ARG A 240 7.08 7.57 7.93
C ARG A 240 7.57 7.27 6.51
N VAL A 241 6.74 7.58 5.52
CA VAL A 241 7.14 7.52 4.11
C VAL A 241 8.25 8.55 3.86
N PRO A 242 9.44 8.13 3.38
CA PRO A 242 10.59 9.04 3.25
C PRO A 242 10.27 10.30 2.45
N ARG A 243 9.62 10.16 1.29
CA ARG A 243 9.30 11.31 0.42
C ARG A 243 8.38 12.35 1.08
N VAL A 244 7.49 11.90 1.96
CA VAL A 244 6.59 12.76 2.74
C VAL A 244 7.33 13.45 3.86
N GLU A 245 8.16 12.71 4.61
CA GLU A 245 9.00 13.27 5.67
C GLU A 245 9.94 14.35 5.11
N VAL A 246 10.60 14.09 3.99
CA VAL A 246 11.51 15.06 3.36
C VAL A 246 10.83 16.40 3.09
N ARG A 247 9.61 16.38 2.53
CA ARG A 247 8.85 17.59 2.23
C ARG A 247 8.62 18.43 3.50
N LYS A 248 8.35 17.77 4.62
CA LYS A 248 8.12 18.45 5.90
C LYS A 248 9.44 18.89 6.54
N PHE A 249 10.45 18.02 6.53
CA PHE A 249 11.70 18.23 7.23
C PHE A 249 12.54 19.34 6.61
N ILE A 250 12.48 19.56 5.29
CA ILE A 250 13.14 20.71 4.64
C ILE A 250 12.75 22.03 5.32
N GLY A 251 11.46 22.24 5.61
CA GLY A 251 10.99 23.45 6.28
C GLY A 251 11.34 23.53 7.77
N ILE A 252 11.64 22.39 8.42
CA ILE A 252 12.16 22.35 9.78
C ILE A 252 13.65 22.72 9.78
N TYR A 253 14.43 22.06 8.92
CA TYR A 253 15.87 22.27 8.77
C TYR A 253 16.21 23.69 8.34
N GLU A 254 15.38 24.33 7.51
CA GLU A 254 15.53 25.73 7.12
C GLU A 254 15.46 26.71 8.30
N LYS A 255 14.66 26.39 9.33
CA LYS A 255 14.52 27.22 10.53
C LYS A 255 15.60 26.94 11.58
N ASP A 256 16.37 25.88 11.41
CA ASP A 256 17.47 25.56 12.31
C ASP A 256 18.57 26.62 12.20
N SER A 257 19.04 27.09 13.35
CA SER A 257 20.14 28.06 13.45
C SER A 257 21.50 27.46 13.09
N THR A 258 21.64 26.14 13.20
CA THR A 258 22.87 25.37 12.95
C THR A 258 22.93 24.72 11.57
N LYS A 259 21.94 24.99 10.72
CA LYS A 259 21.79 24.37 9.40
C LYS A 259 23.03 24.55 8.52
N ASN A 260 23.34 23.51 7.74
CA ASN A 260 24.28 23.60 6.65
C ASN A 260 23.56 24.13 5.39
N LEU A 261 23.94 25.33 4.94
CA LEU A 261 23.28 25.99 3.81
C LEU A 261 23.44 25.21 2.50
N THR A 262 24.63 24.63 2.25
CA THR A 262 24.89 23.80 1.06
C THR A 262 23.99 22.56 1.05
N LEU A 263 23.81 21.92 2.20
CA LEU A 263 22.95 20.75 2.34
C LEU A 263 21.47 21.10 2.14
N LEU A 264 21.02 22.24 2.69
CA LEU A 264 19.66 22.73 2.49
C LEU A 264 19.39 23.02 1.01
N GLU A 265 20.31 23.70 0.31
CA GLU A 265 20.17 23.98 -1.11
C GLU A 265 20.14 22.68 -1.93
N LEU A 266 21.03 21.73 -1.62
CA LEU A 266 21.03 20.41 -2.25
C LEU A 266 19.67 19.71 -2.07
N ALA A 267 19.13 19.73 -0.86
CA ALA A 267 17.84 19.10 -0.54
C ALA A 267 16.69 19.73 -1.32
N LYS A 268 16.59 21.06 -1.36
CA LYS A 268 15.52 21.74 -2.11
C LYS A 268 15.64 21.48 -3.61
N LEU A 269 16.85 21.59 -4.16
CA LEU A 269 17.09 21.39 -5.59
C LEU A 269 16.81 19.95 -6.01
N ASP A 270 17.35 18.97 -5.28
CA ASP A 270 17.12 17.56 -5.56
C ASP A 270 15.63 17.21 -5.43
N TYR A 271 14.95 17.69 -4.38
CA TYR A 271 13.52 17.46 -4.21
C TYR A 271 12.72 17.91 -5.43
N ASN A 272 12.96 19.12 -5.93
CA ASN A 272 12.26 19.68 -7.07
C ASN A 272 12.61 18.98 -8.38
N LEU A 273 13.85 18.55 -8.56
CA LEU A 273 14.26 17.76 -9.72
C LEU A 273 13.57 16.39 -9.74
N VAL A 274 13.51 15.69 -8.60
CA VAL A 274 12.78 14.43 -8.47
C VAL A 274 11.28 14.64 -8.71
N GLN A 275 10.70 15.72 -8.17
CA GLN A 275 9.30 16.08 -8.44
C GLN A 275 9.05 16.31 -9.94
N SER A 276 10.00 16.90 -10.68
CA SER A 276 9.88 17.06 -12.13
C SER A 276 9.79 15.71 -12.87
N VAL A 277 10.48 14.67 -12.38
CA VAL A 277 10.39 13.32 -12.93
C VAL A 277 9.00 12.76 -12.68
N HIS A 278 8.50 12.86 -11.43
CA HIS A 278 7.17 12.37 -11.06
C HIS A 278 6.06 13.03 -11.88
N GLN A 279 6.16 14.34 -12.14
CA GLN A 279 5.21 15.05 -13.00
C GLN A 279 5.23 14.53 -14.45
N ARG A 280 6.42 14.21 -15.00
CA ARG A 280 6.52 13.62 -16.35
C ARG A 280 5.92 12.22 -16.41
N GLU A 281 6.22 11.40 -15.41
CA GLU A 281 5.66 10.04 -15.28
C GLU A 281 4.14 10.07 -15.22
N LEU A 282 3.56 10.98 -14.43
CA LEU A 282 2.11 11.14 -14.33
C LEU A 282 1.44 11.57 -15.63
N LYS A 283 2.09 12.41 -16.45
CA LYS A 283 1.56 12.76 -17.78
C LYS A 283 1.56 11.56 -18.72
N GLU A 284 2.61 10.75 -18.69
CA GLU A 284 2.67 9.49 -19.45
C GLU A 284 1.57 8.52 -19.00
N LEU A 285 1.45 8.32 -17.69
CA LEU A 285 0.44 7.48 -17.07
C LEU A 285 -0.98 7.97 -17.35
N GLN A 286 -1.21 9.29 -17.39
CA GLN A 286 -2.51 9.84 -17.71
C GLN A 286 -2.94 9.54 -19.15
N ARG A 287 -2.00 9.61 -20.10
CA ARG A 287 -2.27 9.22 -21.49
C ARG A 287 -2.58 7.73 -21.58
N TRP A 288 -1.75 6.90 -20.93
CA TRP A 288 -1.99 5.45 -20.83
C TRP A 288 -3.36 5.13 -20.24
N TRP A 289 -3.72 5.74 -19.11
CA TRP A 289 -4.98 5.47 -18.41
C TRP A 289 -6.20 5.86 -19.25
N LYS A 290 -6.10 7.01 -19.94
CA LYS A 290 -7.12 7.46 -20.88
C LYS A 290 -7.25 6.53 -22.09
N ASP A 291 -6.13 6.13 -22.70
CA ASP A 291 -6.12 5.23 -23.86
C ASP A 291 -6.67 3.84 -23.53
N LEU A 292 -6.46 3.38 -22.29
CA LEU A 292 -7.03 2.14 -21.78
C LEU A 292 -8.57 2.20 -21.67
N GLY A 293 -9.11 3.38 -21.37
CA GLY A 293 -10.55 3.67 -21.37
C GLY A 293 -11.35 2.95 -20.27
N LEU A 294 -10.69 2.40 -19.24
CA LEU A 294 -11.38 1.68 -18.16
C LEU A 294 -12.27 2.59 -17.34
N ALA A 295 -11.82 3.80 -17.00
CA ALA A 295 -12.60 4.75 -16.19
C ALA A 295 -13.96 5.10 -16.83
N GLU A 296 -14.03 5.19 -18.16
CA GLU A 296 -15.27 5.49 -18.88
C GLU A 296 -16.16 4.25 -19.06
N LYS A 297 -15.56 3.07 -19.26
CA LYS A 297 -16.29 1.81 -19.53
C LYS A 297 -16.74 1.10 -18.26
N LEU A 298 -16.01 1.25 -17.16
CA LEU A 298 -16.21 0.57 -15.89
C LEU A 298 -16.54 1.60 -14.81
N THR A 299 -17.66 2.29 -14.98
CA THR A 299 -18.09 3.41 -14.10
C THR A 299 -18.41 2.98 -12.66
N PHE A 300 -18.44 1.67 -12.38
CA PHE A 300 -18.56 1.14 -11.02
C PHE A 300 -17.25 1.23 -10.24
N SER A 301 -16.10 1.37 -10.91
CA SER A 301 -14.78 1.37 -10.31
C SER A 301 -14.25 2.78 -10.04
N ARG A 302 -13.41 2.89 -9.03
CA ARG A 302 -12.68 4.09 -8.60
C ARG A 302 -11.70 4.54 -9.68
N ASP A 303 -11.87 5.78 -10.16
CA ASP A 303 -10.85 6.48 -10.96
C ASP A 303 -9.88 7.24 -10.05
N ARG A 304 -8.70 6.67 -9.80
CA ARG A 304 -7.75 7.10 -8.74
C ARG A 304 -6.30 7.09 -9.19
N LEU A 305 -6.01 7.51 -10.42
CA LEU A 305 -4.65 7.45 -10.97
C LEU A 305 -3.59 8.13 -10.09
N MET A 306 -3.89 9.32 -9.57
CA MET A 306 -2.94 10.10 -8.75
C MET A 306 -2.70 9.45 -7.39
N GLU A 307 -3.75 8.93 -6.76
CA GLU A 307 -3.69 8.19 -5.50
C GLU A 307 -2.96 6.85 -5.69
N ASN A 308 -3.19 6.14 -6.81
CA ASN A 308 -2.47 4.91 -7.16
C ASN A 308 -0.99 5.17 -7.47
N TYR A 309 -0.65 6.35 -8.00
CA TYR A 309 0.73 6.77 -8.17
C TYR A 309 1.43 7.05 -6.82
N LEU A 310 0.71 7.48 -5.79
CA LEU A 310 1.27 7.66 -4.44
C LEU A 310 1.80 6.35 -3.85
N TRP A 311 1.15 5.21 -4.12
CA TRP A 311 1.68 3.89 -3.75
C TRP A 311 3.07 3.64 -4.34
N ALA A 312 3.18 3.79 -5.66
CA ALA A 312 4.42 3.57 -6.39
C ALA A 312 5.53 4.53 -5.91
N MET A 313 5.21 5.82 -5.77
CA MET A 313 6.13 6.84 -5.28
C MET A 313 6.55 6.60 -3.82
N GLY A 314 5.63 6.13 -2.97
CA GLY A 314 5.90 5.81 -1.57
C GLY A 314 6.85 4.63 -1.41
N ILE A 315 6.68 3.59 -2.23
CA ILE A 315 7.55 2.41 -2.27
C ILE A 315 8.96 2.78 -2.77
N VAL A 316 9.06 3.50 -3.90
CA VAL A 316 10.33 3.92 -4.52
C VAL A 316 10.24 5.30 -5.15
N SER A 317 10.91 6.30 -4.55
CA SER A 317 10.77 7.70 -4.96
C SER A 317 11.90 8.21 -5.86
N GLU A 318 13.05 7.53 -5.86
CA GLU A 318 14.29 7.99 -6.47
C GLU A 318 14.23 7.97 -8.01
N PRO A 319 14.84 8.96 -8.70
CA PRO A 319 14.59 9.21 -10.12
C PRO A 319 14.99 8.04 -11.03
N GLN A 320 16.00 7.25 -10.67
CA GLN A 320 16.44 6.07 -11.42
C GLN A 320 15.40 4.95 -11.49
N PHE A 321 14.42 4.92 -10.58
CA PHE A 321 13.37 3.89 -10.54
C PHE A 321 12.10 4.28 -11.32
N SER A 322 12.24 5.14 -12.34
CA SER A 322 11.11 5.64 -13.14
C SER A 322 10.26 4.52 -13.76
N LYS A 323 10.90 3.57 -14.44
CA LYS A 323 10.23 2.39 -15.03
C LYS A 323 9.47 1.57 -13.98
N CYS A 324 10.03 1.44 -12.79
CA CYS A 324 9.40 0.76 -11.67
C CYS A 324 8.14 1.49 -11.19
N ARG A 325 8.22 2.81 -10.99
CA ARG A 325 7.06 3.59 -10.58
C ARG A 325 5.93 3.54 -11.61
N ILE A 326 6.24 3.75 -12.89
CA ILE A 326 5.24 3.69 -13.96
C ILE A 326 4.54 2.33 -13.97
N GLY A 327 5.32 1.23 -14.01
CA GLY A 327 4.73 -0.11 -14.06
C GLY A 327 3.99 -0.50 -12.77
N LEU A 328 4.45 -0.05 -11.60
CA LEU A 328 3.70 -0.23 -10.34
C LEU A 328 2.40 0.54 -10.34
N THR A 329 2.36 1.78 -10.82
CA THR A 329 1.10 2.53 -10.92
C THR A 329 0.13 1.84 -11.87
N LYS A 330 0.61 1.33 -13.02
CA LYS A 330 -0.23 0.53 -13.92
C LYS A 330 -0.80 -0.72 -13.23
N PHE A 331 0.05 -1.45 -12.51
CA PHE A 331 -0.37 -2.60 -11.69
C PHE A 331 -1.47 -2.21 -10.69
N VAL A 332 -1.25 -1.18 -9.88
CA VAL A 332 -2.20 -0.73 -8.85
C VAL A 332 -3.52 -0.27 -9.49
N CYS A 333 -3.49 0.49 -10.59
CA CYS A 333 -4.70 0.88 -11.31
C CYS A 333 -5.53 -0.30 -11.80
N ILE A 334 -4.89 -1.32 -12.39
CA ILE A 334 -5.59 -2.53 -12.84
C ILE A 334 -6.10 -3.33 -11.63
N LEU A 335 -5.30 -3.41 -10.56
CA LEU A 335 -5.67 -4.07 -9.31
C LEU A 335 -6.93 -3.43 -8.71
N THR A 336 -6.99 -2.10 -8.61
CA THR A 336 -8.17 -1.37 -8.09
C THR A 336 -9.44 -1.68 -8.89
N VAL A 337 -9.34 -1.76 -10.22
CA VAL A 337 -10.50 -2.10 -11.06
C VAL A 337 -10.97 -3.53 -10.83
N ILE A 338 -10.02 -4.46 -10.67
CA ILE A 338 -10.35 -5.87 -10.37
C ILE A 338 -10.93 -5.97 -8.96
N ASP A 339 -10.37 -5.29 -7.97
CA ASP A 339 -10.89 -5.21 -6.60
C ASP A 339 -12.36 -4.76 -6.58
N ASP A 340 -12.66 -3.60 -7.18
CA ASP A 340 -14.02 -3.04 -7.31
C ASP A 340 -15.00 -3.98 -8.05
N MET A 341 -14.48 -4.79 -8.96
CA MET A 341 -15.28 -5.78 -9.65
C MET A 341 -15.66 -6.94 -8.73
N TYR A 342 -14.78 -7.37 -7.82
CA TYR A 342 -15.03 -8.49 -6.91
C TYR A 342 -15.87 -8.10 -5.68
N ASP A 343 -15.63 -6.95 -5.08
CA ASP A 343 -16.27 -6.54 -3.81
C ASP A 343 -17.59 -5.76 -4.01
N VAL A 344 -17.76 -5.10 -5.18
CA VAL A 344 -18.92 -4.27 -5.49
C VAL A 344 -19.74 -4.84 -6.65
N TYR A 345 -19.19 -4.97 -7.86
CA TYR A 345 -20.03 -5.02 -9.06
C TYR A 345 -20.41 -6.42 -9.57
N GLY A 346 -19.47 -7.36 -9.57
CA GLY A 346 -19.61 -8.68 -10.18
C GLY A 346 -20.51 -9.60 -9.37
N SER A 347 -21.30 -10.45 -10.05
CA SER A 347 -22.03 -11.53 -9.36
C SER A 347 -21.12 -12.73 -9.13
N LEU A 348 -21.38 -13.54 -8.11
CA LEU A 348 -20.54 -14.70 -7.79
C LEU A 348 -20.19 -15.59 -9.01
N ASP A 349 -21.17 -15.99 -9.84
CA ASP A 349 -20.94 -16.81 -11.04
C ASP A 349 -19.98 -16.13 -12.06
N GLU A 350 -20.07 -14.80 -12.19
CA GLU A 350 -19.19 -14.03 -13.06
C GLU A 350 -17.78 -13.92 -12.49
N LEU A 351 -17.66 -13.75 -11.17
CA LEU A 351 -16.37 -13.71 -10.48
C LEU A 351 -15.66 -15.06 -10.53
N GLU A 352 -16.39 -16.17 -10.43
CA GLU A 352 -15.85 -17.51 -10.67
C GLU A 352 -15.33 -17.64 -12.10
N SER A 353 -16.11 -17.18 -13.09
CA SER A 353 -15.71 -17.20 -14.49
C SER A 353 -14.47 -16.33 -14.77
N PHE A 354 -14.38 -15.15 -14.16
CA PHE A 354 -13.21 -14.28 -14.29
C PHE A 354 -11.96 -14.89 -13.65
N THR A 355 -12.11 -15.47 -12.45
CA THR A 355 -11.02 -16.15 -11.74
C THR A 355 -10.45 -17.30 -12.58
N ASP A 356 -11.33 -18.14 -13.15
CA ASP A 356 -10.97 -19.23 -14.04
C ASP A 356 -10.29 -18.74 -15.33
N ALA A 357 -10.76 -17.62 -15.91
CA ALA A 357 -10.11 -17.01 -17.07
C ALA A 357 -8.68 -16.51 -16.74
N VAL A 358 -8.46 -15.93 -15.57
CA VAL A 358 -7.12 -15.54 -15.10
C VAL A 358 -6.23 -16.75 -14.84
N ASP A 359 -6.77 -17.83 -14.28
CA ASP A 359 -6.01 -19.08 -14.09
C ASP A 359 -5.57 -19.72 -15.40
N ARG A 360 -6.44 -19.71 -16.42
CA ARG A 360 -6.09 -20.16 -17.78
C ARG A 360 -5.08 -19.23 -18.45
N TRP A 361 -5.27 -17.92 -18.34
CA TRP A 361 -4.41 -16.89 -18.95
C TRP A 361 -4.34 -17.01 -20.48
N GLU A 362 -5.49 -17.15 -21.12
CA GLU A 362 -5.63 -17.36 -22.57
C GLU A 362 -6.60 -16.34 -23.17
N MET A 363 -6.30 -15.78 -24.33
CA MET A 363 -7.20 -14.84 -25.02
C MET A 363 -8.59 -15.43 -25.28
N LYS A 364 -8.68 -16.74 -25.51
CA LYS A 364 -9.96 -17.43 -25.77
C LYS A 364 -10.87 -17.46 -24.54
N ALA A 365 -10.31 -17.45 -23.32
CA ALA A 365 -11.09 -17.42 -22.09
C ALA A 365 -11.98 -16.16 -21.98
N MET A 366 -11.65 -15.09 -22.72
CA MET A 366 -12.45 -13.88 -22.83
C MET A 366 -13.83 -14.12 -23.47
N GLU A 367 -13.98 -15.14 -24.32
CA GLU A 367 -15.25 -15.45 -25.00
C GLU A 367 -16.36 -15.82 -24.00
N ASP A 368 -15.97 -16.37 -22.85
CA ASP A 368 -16.88 -16.82 -21.79
C ASP A 368 -17.25 -15.69 -20.80
N LEU A 369 -16.60 -14.52 -20.90
CA LEU A 369 -16.78 -13.42 -19.95
C LEU A 369 -17.88 -12.43 -20.39
N PRO A 370 -18.59 -11.80 -19.43
CA PRO A 370 -19.41 -10.62 -19.71
C PRO A 370 -18.59 -9.47 -20.33
N GLU A 371 -19.23 -8.63 -21.13
CA GLU A 371 -18.55 -7.59 -21.92
C GLU A 371 -17.67 -6.65 -21.07
N TYR A 372 -18.13 -6.25 -19.89
CA TYR A 372 -17.37 -5.36 -19.00
C TYR A 372 -16.09 -6.04 -18.47
N MET A 373 -16.14 -7.35 -18.18
CA MET A 373 -15.00 -8.15 -17.72
C MET A 373 -13.96 -8.35 -18.81
N LYS A 374 -14.38 -8.46 -20.08
CA LYS A 374 -13.46 -8.61 -21.21
C LYS A 374 -12.47 -7.45 -21.31
N VAL A 375 -12.97 -6.22 -21.12
CA VAL A 375 -12.12 -5.01 -21.20
C VAL A 375 -11.07 -5.03 -20.10
N CYS A 376 -11.45 -5.41 -18.87
CA CYS A 376 -10.52 -5.55 -17.75
C CYS A 376 -9.50 -6.69 -17.99
N TYR A 377 -9.97 -7.84 -18.47
CA TYR A 377 -9.12 -8.99 -18.77
C TYR A 377 -8.07 -8.69 -19.85
N VAL A 378 -8.47 -8.01 -20.93
CA VAL A 378 -7.55 -7.58 -21.98
C VAL A 378 -6.54 -6.56 -21.46
N ALA A 379 -6.97 -5.61 -20.62
CA ALA A 379 -6.06 -4.66 -19.99
C ALA A 379 -4.99 -5.36 -19.14
N LEU A 380 -5.39 -6.35 -18.34
CA LEU A 380 -4.51 -7.20 -17.54
C LEU A 380 -3.48 -7.96 -18.42
N LEU A 381 -3.95 -8.66 -19.46
CA LEU A 381 -3.07 -9.42 -20.35
C LEU A 381 -2.10 -8.51 -21.10
N ASN A 382 -2.57 -7.36 -21.60
CA ASN A 382 -1.73 -6.40 -22.30
C ASN A 382 -0.65 -5.82 -21.39
N PHE A 383 -1.00 -5.45 -20.16
CA PHE A 383 -0.03 -4.96 -19.18
C PHE A 383 1.05 -6.00 -18.88
N ALA A 384 0.66 -7.25 -18.61
CA ALA A 384 1.61 -8.32 -18.37
C ALA A 384 2.50 -8.58 -19.59
N ASN A 385 1.94 -8.60 -20.80
CA ASN A 385 2.70 -8.75 -22.03
C ASN A 385 3.68 -7.61 -22.26
N GLU A 386 3.28 -6.35 -22.00
CA GLU A 386 4.16 -5.17 -22.06
C GLU A 386 5.37 -5.36 -21.14
N MET A 387 5.14 -5.76 -19.89
CA MET A 387 6.20 -6.03 -18.92
C MET A 387 7.12 -7.16 -19.36
N VAL A 388 6.56 -8.30 -19.75
CA VAL A 388 7.33 -9.48 -20.18
C VAL A 388 8.17 -9.15 -21.41
N CYS A 389 7.61 -8.48 -22.41
CA CYS A 389 8.36 -8.06 -23.60
C CYS A 389 9.50 -7.10 -23.24
N GLY A 390 9.25 -6.14 -22.35
CA GLY A 390 10.28 -5.22 -21.86
C GLY A 390 11.43 -5.95 -21.17
N VAL A 391 11.12 -6.92 -20.29
CA VAL A 391 12.13 -7.69 -19.56
C VAL A 391 12.90 -8.64 -20.48
N ILE A 392 12.23 -9.33 -21.40
CA ILE A 392 12.90 -10.20 -22.38
C ILE A 392 13.84 -9.39 -23.26
N LYS A 393 13.43 -8.20 -23.69
CA LYS A 393 14.26 -7.30 -24.50
C LYS A 393 15.50 -6.82 -23.73
N ASP A 394 15.34 -6.45 -22.46
CA ASP A 394 16.42 -5.86 -21.67
C ASP A 394 17.36 -6.92 -21.05
N HIS A 395 16.85 -8.12 -20.74
CA HIS A 395 17.53 -9.12 -19.91
C HIS A 395 17.44 -10.56 -20.42
N GLY A 396 16.67 -10.85 -21.47
CA GLY A 396 16.49 -12.21 -22.00
C GLY A 396 15.76 -13.16 -21.04
N PHE A 397 15.10 -12.65 -20.00
CA PHE A 397 14.46 -13.44 -18.95
C PHE A 397 12.92 -13.43 -19.09
N ASN A 398 12.28 -14.60 -19.06
CA ASN A 398 10.83 -14.69 -19.17
C ASN A 398 10.15 -14.60 -17.80
N THR A 399 9.52 -13.46 -17.52
CA THR A 399 8.82 -13.20 -16.25
C THR A 399 7.35 -13.64 -16.23
N LEU A 400 6.79 -14.09 -17.36
CA LEU A 400 5.37 -14.42 -17.49
C LEU A 400 4.87 -15.43 -16.44
N PRO A 401 5.59 -16.53 -16.13
CA PRO A 401 5.11 -17.49 -15.14
C PRO A 401 4.90 -16.88 -13.76
N TYR A 402 5.75 -15.93 -13.37
CA TYR A 402 5.68 -15.25 -12.07
C TYR A 402 4.54 -14.23 -12.04
N ILE A 403 4.43 -13.38 -13.07
CA ILE A 403 3.35 -12.40 -13.18
C ILE A 403 1.99 -13.10 -13.18
N LYS A 404 1.84 -14.17 -13.99
CA LYS A 404 0.61 -14.98 -14.03
C LYS A 404 0.27 -15.55 -12.65
N ALA A 405 1.24 -16.11 -11.93
CA ALA A 405 1.01 -16.70 -10.61
C ALA A 405 0.50 -15.66 -9.60
N GLU A 406 1.05 -14.45 -9.60
CA GLU A 406 0.61 -13.38 -8.71
C GLU A 406 -0.83 -12.94 -8.96
N TRP A 407 -1.20 -12.71 -10.22
CA TRP A 407 -2.58 -12.34 -10.57
C TRP A 407 -3.59 -13.47 -10.30
N ALA A 408 -3.19 -14.72 -10.53
CA ALA A 408 -3.98 -15.89 -10.18
C ALA A 408 -4.22 -15.99 -8.66
N ASN A 409 -3.18 -15.77 -7.85
CA ASN A 409 -3.30 -15.77 -6.39
C ASN A 409 -4.24 -14.65 -5.91
N LEU A 410 -4.11 -13.44 -6.48
CA LEU A 410 -4.98 -12.31 -6.16
C LEU A 410 -6.45 -12.61 -6.46
N CYS A 411 -6.76 -13.04 -7.68
CA CYS A 411 -8.14 -13.31 -8.09
C CYS A 411 -8.77 -14.46 -7.28
N ARG A 412 -7.98 -15.48 -6.90
CA ARG A 412 -8.44 -16.53 -5.98
C ARG A 412 -8.75 -15.98 -4.58
N ALA A 413 -7.89 -15.14 -4.04
CA ALA A 413 -8.11 -14.54 -2.72
C ALA A 413 -9.33 -13.61 -2.71
N TYR A 414 -9.53 -12.81 -3.77
CA TYR A 414 -10.75 -12.02 -3.95
C TYR A 414 -12.00 -12.90 -4.09
N LEU A 415 -11.92 -14.03 -4.79
CA LEU A 415 -13.04 -14.96 -4.90
C LEU A 415 -13.44 -15.56 -3.55
N VAL A 416 -12.46 -15.85 -2.67
CA VAL A 416 -12.74 -16.31 -1.30
C VAL A 416 -13.53 -15.25 -0.52
N GLU A 417 -13.10 -13.98 -0.57
CA GLU A 417 -13.83 -12.87 0.07
C GLU A 417 -15.23 -12.67 -0.51
N ALA A 418 -15.37 -12.74 -1.83
CA ALA A 418 -16.68 -12.66 -2.48
C ALA A 418 -17.60 -13.80 -2.03
N ARG A 419 -17.09 -15.03 -1.90
CA ARG A 419 -17.86 -16.17 -1.38
C ARG A 419 -18.32 -15.93 0.05
N TRP A 420 -17.44 -15.43 0.93
CA TRP A 420 -17.81 -15.07 2.30
C TRP A 420 -18.92 -14.02 2.33
N PHE A 421 -18.80 -12.98 1.51
CA PHE A 421 -19.81 -11.94 1.37
C PHE A 421 -21.16 -12.52 0.92
N TYR A 422 -21.20 -13.28 -0.17
CA TYR A 422 -22.44 -13.84 -0.72
C TYR A 422 -23.11 -14.88 0.18
N SER A 423 -22.34 -15.62 0.99
CA SER A 423 -22.90 -16.58 1.95
C SER A 423 -23.25 -15.94 3.30
N GLY A 424 -22.91 -14.67 3.53
CA GLY A 424 -23.01 -14.03 4.85
C GLY A 424 -22.08 -14.67 5.90
N TYR A 425 -20.99 -15.30 5.47
CA TYR A 425 -20.03 -15.95 6.36
C TYR A 425 -19.06 -14.91 6.92
N ILE A 426 -18.83 -14.95 8.22
CA ILE A 426 -17.83 -14.12 8.89
C ILE A 426 -16.70 -15.05 9.33
N PRO A 427 -15.53 -15.01 8.67
CA PRO A 427 -14.40 -15.86 9.03
C PRO A 427 -13.85 -15.50 10.42
N SER A 428 -13.12 -16.44 11.02
CA SER A 428 -12.29 -16.12 12.19
C SER A 428 -11.20 -15.11 11.80
N VAL A 429 -10.59 -14.42 12.78
CA VAL A 429 -9.55 -13.43 12.48
C VAL A 429 -8.35 -14.07 11.79
N ASP A 430 -7.91 -15.26 12.21
CA ASP A 430 -6.77 -15.93 11.61
C ASP A 430 -7.08 -16.40 10.18
N GLU A 431 -8.27 -16.96 9.94
CA GLU A 431 -8.74 -17.34 8.60
C GLU A 431 -8.86 -16.13 7.68
N TYR A 432 -9.42 -15.02 8.17
CA TYR A 432 -9.48 -13.77 7.42
C TYR A 432 -8.07 -13.32 7.03
N LEU A 433 -7.15 -13.22 7.98
CA LEU A 433 -5.82 -12.67 7.74
C LEU A 433 -4.97 -13.56 6.82
N GLU A 434 -5.15 -14.88 6.84
CA GLU A 434 -4.48 -15.80 5.91
C GLU A 434 -4.84 -15.46 4.45
N ASN A 435 -6.12 -15.20 4.17
CA ASN A 435 -6.56 -14.77 2.84
C ASN A 435 -6.23 -13.29 2.56
N ALA A 436 -6.48 -12.43 3.54
CA ALA A 436 -6.46 -10.99 3.35
C ALA A 436 -5.05 -10.40 3.22
N CYS A 437 -4.02 -11.12 3.70
CA CYS A 437 -2.63 -10.82 3.39
C CYS A 437 -2.30 -11.01 1.90
N ILE A 438 -3.04 -11.86 1.18
CA ILE A 438 -2.91 -12.06 -0.27
C ILE A 438 -3.78 -11.03 -1.00
N SER A 439 -5.05 -10.88 -0.61
CA SER A 439 -6.01 -10.00 -1.30
C SER A 439 -5.62 -8.53 -1.26
N VAL A 440 -4.86 -8.08 -0.25
CA VAL A 440 -4.32 -6.70 -0.20
C VAL A 440 -3.33 -6.39 -1.34
N GLY A 441 -2.82 -7.41 -2.05
CA GLY A 441 -1.95 -7.23 -3.22
C GLY A 441 -0.50 -6.89 -2.92
N GLY A 442 -0.09 -6.91 -1.64
CA GLY A 442 1.28 -6.56 -1.22
C GLY A 442 2.36 -7.45 -1.84
N HIS A 443 2.15 -8.78 -1.85
CA HIS A 443 3.11 -9.70 -2.47
C HIS A 443 3.24 -9.48 -3.98
N ALA A 444 2.10 -9.37 -4.68
CA ALA A 444 2.06 -9.10 -6.10
C ALA A 444 2.76 -7.76 -6.44
N ALA A 445 2.49 -6.69 -5.69
CA ALA A 445 3.15 -5.40 -5.86
C ALA A 445 4.67 -5.52 -5.72
N MET A 446 5.15 -6.25 -4.72
CA MET A 446 6.59 -6.45 -4.50
C MET A 446 7.27 -7.25 -5.62
N VAL A 447 6.60 -8.29 -6.15
CA VAL A 447 7.10 -9.05 -7.30
C VAL A 447 7.22 -8.15 -8.54
N HIS A 448 6.18 -7.36 -8.84
CA HIS A 448 6.19 -6.42 -9.97
C HIS A 448 7.26 -5.34 -9.77
N ALA A 449 7.40 -4.77 -8.57
CA ALA A 449 8.41 -3.78 -8.24
C ALA A 449 9.83 -4.32 -8.48
N TYR A 450 10.09 -5.54 -8.02
CA TYR A 450 11.41 -6.15 -8.11
C TYR A 450 11.78 -6.52 -9.55
N ILE A 451 10.81 -6.93 -10.38
CA ILE A 451 10.99 -7.15 -11.81
C ILE A 451 11.31 -5.83 -12.53
N LEU A 452 10.61 -4.75 -12.17
CA LEU A 452 10.70 -3.46 -12.87
C LEU A 452 11.84 -2.54 -12.37
N ARG A 453 12.61 -2.96 -11.36
CA ARG A 453 13.66 -2.13 -10.71
C ARG A 453 14.81 -1.72 -11.62
N GLY A 454 14.95 -2.34 -12.79
CA GLY A 454 15.98 -2.01 -13.79
C GLY A 454 17.33 -2.72 -13.62
N CYS A 455 17.42 -3.72 -12.74
CA CYS A 455 18.62 -4.58 -12.63
C CYS A 455 18.45 -5.85 -13.48
N THR A 456 19.56 -6.41 -13.97
CA THR A 456 19.58 -7.70 -14.68
C THR A 456 18.89 -8.79 -13.86
N LEU A 457 17.87 -9.41 -14.46
CA LEU A 457 17.14 -10.52 -13.85
C LEU A 457 17.76 -11.86 -14.24
N THR A 458 17.91 -12.73 -13.25
CA THR A 458 18.45 -14.09 -13.35
C THR A 458 17.57 -15.06 -12.59
N ASN A 459 17.81 -16.38 -12.69
CA ASN A 459 17.13 -17.35 -11.83
C ASN A 459 17.31 -17.03 -10.33
N ASP A 460 18.50 -16.57 -9.94
CA ASP A 460 18.78 -16.13 -8.56
C ASP A 460 17.87 -14.96 -8.11
N SER A 461 17.41 -14.14 -9.05
CA SER A 461 16.50 -13.02 -8.77
C SER A 461 15.13 -13.51 -8.30
N VAL A 462 14.66 -14.63 -8.85
CA VAL A 462 13.40 -15.27 -8.43
C VAL A 462 13.59 -15.92 -7.05
N ASP A 463 14.73 -16.57 -6.84
CA ASP A 463 15.05 -17.15 -5.54
C ASP A 463 15.23 -16.08 -4.46
N CYS A 464 15.65 -14.87 -4.80
CA CYS A 464 15.61 -13.71 -3.89
C CYS A 464 14.19 -13.36 -3.43
N ILE A 465 13.21 -13.32 -4.35
CA ILE A 465 11.81 -13.04 -3.99
C ILE A 465 11.30 -14.13 -3.03
N LYS A 466 11.52 -15.41 -3.37
CA LYS A 466 11.12 -16.53 -2.51
C LYS A 466 11.77 -16.45 -1.13
N ARG A 467 13.08 -16.15 -1.05
CA ARG A 467 13.78 -15.95 0.23
C ARG A 467 13.29 -14.73 1.01
N SER A 468 12.61 -13.80 0.35
CA SER A 468 12.03 -12.60 0.95
C SER A 468 10.55 -12.77 1.33
N SER A 469 10.01 -14.00 1.29
CA SER A 469 8.59 -14.26 1.56
C SER A 469 8.14 -13.70 2.91
N ASP A 470 8.92 -13.94 3.97
CA ASP A 470 8.58 -13.48 5.32
C ASP A 470 8.62 -11.95 5.43
N LEU A 471 9.64 -11.32 4.83
CA LEU A 471 9.77 -9.87 4.75
C LEU A 471 8.54 -9.24 4.06
N ILE A 472 8.15 -9.80 2.91
CA ILE A 472 7.01 -9.34 2.13
C ILE A 472 5.70 -9.61 2.88
N TYR A 473 5.58 -10.76 3.55
CA TYR A 473 4.42 -11.13 4.36
C TYR A 473 4.19 -10.12 5.49
N TRP A 474 5.21 -9.81 6.31
CA TRP A 474 5.04 -8.87 7.41
C TRP A 474 4.68 -7.46 6.93
N SER A 475 5.26 -7.03 5.81
CA SER A 475 4.89 -5.75 5.19
C SER A 475 3.46 -5.76 4.63
N SER A 476 3.03 -6.87 4.02
CA SER A 476 1.66 -7.05 3.51
C SER A 476 0.63 -7.10 4.66
N LEU A 477 0.98 -7.75 5.77
CA LEU A 477 0.13 -7.78 6.96
C LEU A 477 -0.02 -6.38 7.58
N ILE A 478 1.06 -5.60 7.71
CA ILE A 478 0.97 -4.19 8.15
C ILE A 478 0.09 -3.39 7.17
N THR A 479 0.24 -3.63 5.88
CA THR A 479 -0.56 -2.98 4.83
C THR A 479 -2.05 -3.27 5.02
N ARG A 480 -2.43 -4.55 5.12
CA ARG A 480 -3.82 -5.00 5.34
C ARG A 480 -4.41 -4.43 6.62
N LEU A 481 -3.69 -4.53 7.73
CA LEU A 481 -4.20 -4.05 9.02
C LEU A 481 -4.33 -2.52 9.06
N SER A 482 -3.48 -1.79 8.33
CA SER A 482 -3.60 -0.34 8.19
C SER A 482 -4.80 0.04 7.33
N ASP A 483 -5.02 -0.68 6.22
CA ASP A 483 -6.20 -0.55 5.37
C ASP A 483 -7.47 -0.80 6.19
N ASP A 484 -7.58 -1.95 6.88
CA ASP A 484 -8.73 -2.31 7.73
C ASP A 484 -9.09 -1.22 8.74
N LEU A 485 -8.09 -0.59 9.36
CA LEU A 485 -8.31 0.49 10.32
C LEU A 485 -8.80 1.79 9.66
N GLY A 486 -8.34 2.08 8.44
CA GLY A 486 -8.66 3.30 7.71
C GLY A 486 -9.97 3.22 6.93
N THR A 487 -10.39 2.03 6.49
CA THR A 487 -11.54 1.84 5.60
C THR A 487 -12.81 1.40 6.30
N GLU A 488 -12.76 0.97 7.56
CA GLU A 488 -13.88 0.32 8.25
C GLU A 488 -15.20 1.09 8.23
N GLU A 489 -15.16 2.41 8.43
CA GLU A 489 -16.37 3.24 8.37
C GLU A 489 -17.01 3.19 6.98
N ALA A 490 -16.24 3.46 5.93
CA ALA A 490 -16.71 3.46 4.55
C ALA A 490 -17.15 2.06 4.07
N GLU A 491 -16.45 1.02 4.50
CA GLU A 491 -16.76 -0.39 4.19
C GLU A 491 -18.03 -0.88 4.86
N SER A 492 -18.24 -0.48 6.12
CA SER A 492 -19.45 -0.82 6.86
C SER A 492 -20.68 -0.17 6.24
N GLU A 493 -20.57 1.09 5.80
CA GLU A 493 -21.67 1.82 5.15
C GLU A 493 -22.09 1.22 3.80
N ARG A 494 -21.13 0.75 2.98
CA ARG A 494 -21.40 0.14 1.66
C ARG A 494 -21.78 -1.35 1.71
N GLY A 495 -21.67 -1.96 2.91
CA GLY A 495 -21.96 -3.37 3.15
C GLY A 495 -20.93 -4.29 2.49
N ASP A 496 -19.65 -4.12 2.79
CA ASP A 496 -18.57 -5.00 2.35
C ASP A 496 -18.47 -6.30 3.20
N VAL A 497 -17.57 -7.22 2.83
CA VAL A 497 -17.19 -8.38 3.64
C VAL A 497 -16.66 -7.95 5.01
N ALA A 498 -16.91 -8.76 6.04
CA ALA A 498 -16.34 -8.52 7.36
C ALA A 498 -14.80 -8.53 7.29
N LYS A 499 -14.20 -7.38 7.58
CA LYS A 499 -12.76 -7.20 7.72
C LYS A 499 -12.30 -7.50 9.15
N SER A 500 -11.01 -7.30 9.46
CA SER A 500 -10.43 -7.73 10.74
C SER A 500 -11.15 -7.19 11.98
N ILE A 501 -11.56 -5.91 12.00
CA ILE A 501 -12.29 -5.31 13.13
C ILE A 501 -13.58 -6.09 13.41
N ARG A 502 -14.37 -6.35 12.36
CA ARG A 502 -15.63 -7.06 12.48
C ARG A 502 -15.42 -8.54 12.84
N CYS A 503 -14.40 -9.19 12.29
CA CYS A 503 -14.02 -10.56 12.66
C CYS A 503 -13.69 -10.67 14.16
N TYR A 504 -12.90 -9.73 14.71
CA TYR A 504 -12.61 -9.66 16.15
C TYR A 504 -13.88 -9.49 16.99
N MET A 505 -14.74 -8.52 16.61
CA MET A 505 -15.98 -8.26 17.36
C MET A 505 -16.90 -9.47 17.42
N VAL A 506 -17.03 -10.21 16.31
CA VAL A 506 -17.94 -11.35 16.21
C VAL A 506 -17.39 -12.59 16.90
N HIS A 507 -16.14 -12.97 16.63
CA HIS A 507 -15.60 -14.25 17.12
C HIS A 507 -15.04 -14.17 18.54
N GLU A 508 -14.59 -13.00 18.97
CA GLU A 508 -14.05 -12.81 20.32
C GLU A 508 -15.00 -12.06 21.26
N GLY A 509 -16.15 -11.59 20.76
CA GLY A 509 -17.17 -10.93 21.56
C GLY A 509 -16.71 -9.59 22.17
N VAL A 510 -15.72 -8.95 21.57
CA VAL A 510 -15.13 -7.70 22.06
C VAL A 510 -15.76 -6.46 21.43
N PRO A 511 -15.80 -5.31 22.14
CA PRO A 511 -16.23 -4.06 21.54
C PRO A 511 -15.27 -3.58 20.44
N GLU A 512 -15.77 -2.78 19.51
CA GLU A 512 -15.00 -2.23 18.38
C GLU A 512 -13.71 -1.51 18.81
N VAL A 513 -13.77 -0.74 19.90
CA VAL A 513 -12.60 -0.03 20.45
C VAL A 513 -11.48 -1.02 20.84
N GLU A 514 -11.85 -2.16 21.42
CA GLU A 514 -10.88 -3.20 21.78
C GLU A 514 -10.39 -3.97 20.54
N ALA A 515 -11.26 -4.24 19.56
CA ALA A 515 -10.85 -4.81 18.28
C ALA A 515 -9.81 -3.91 17.56
N LYS A 516 -10.07 -2.60 17.49
CA LYS A 516 -9.15 -1.59 16.94
C LYS A 516 -7.83 -1.55 17.74
N HIS A 517 -7.88 -1.73 19.05
CA HIS A 517 -6.68 -1.81 19.89
C HIS A 517 -5.83 -3.05 19.56
N ARG A 518 -6.44 -4.24 19.49
CA ARG A 518 -5.77 -5.50 19.15
C ARG A 518 -5.11 -5.47 17.77
N ILE A 519 -5.77 -4.84 16.79
CA ILE A 519 -5.17 -4.64 15.46
C ILE A 519 -3.92 -3.77 15.54
N LYS A 520 -3.94 -2.67 16.31
CA LYS A 520 -2.76 -1.81 16.52
C LYS A 520 -1.63 -2.57 17.23
N GLU A 521 -1.94 -3.44 18.18
CA GLU A 521 -0.95 -4.33 18.80
C GLU A 521 -0.35 -5.30 17.76
N LYS A 522 -1.18 -5.88 16.89
CA LYS A 522 -0.73 -6.77 15.81
C LYS A 522 0.13 -6.04 14.78
N ILE A 523 -0.16 -4.78 14.46
CA ILE A 523 0.72 -3.92 13.63
C ILE A 523 2.06 -3.70 14.33
N SER A 524 2.06 -3.32 15.62
CA SER A 524 3.28 -3.12 16.41
C SER A 524 4.15 -4.38 16.46
N TYR A 525 3.52 -5.54 16.66
CA TYR A 525 4.20 -6.85 16.60
C TYR A 525 4.76 -7.16 15.21
N SER A 526 3.99 -6.90 14.16
CA SER A 526 4.41 -7.14 12.77
C SER A 526 5.62 -6.29 12.40
N TRP A 527 5.71 -5.06 12.89
CA TRP A 527 6.89 -4.21 12.75
C TRP A 527 8.15 -4.82 13.38
N LYS A 528 8.04 -5.40 14.58
CA LYS A 528 9.17 -6.09 15.23
C LYS A 528 9.64 -7.31 14.44
N LYS A 529 8.70 -8.06 13.86
CA LYS A 529 9.01 -9.19 12.98
C LYS A 529 9.66 -8.73 11.67
N LEU A 530 9.13 -7.67 11.07
CA LEU A 530 9.72 -7.05 9.88
C LEU A 530 11.16 -6.60 10.16
N ASN A 531 11.42 -5.92 11.29
CA ASN A 531 12.76 -5.53 11.70
C ASN A 531 13.73 -6.71 11.81
N LYS A 532 13.25 -7.84 12.35
CA LYS A 532 14.04 -9.08 12.44
C LYS A 532 14.38 -9.65 11.07
N GLU A 533 13.46 -9.59 10.11
CA GLU A 533 13.71 -10.01 8.72
C GLU A 533 14.69 -9.07 8.01
N ILE A 534 14.57 -7.75 8.22
CA ILE A 534 15.47 -6.72 7.68
C ILE A 534 16.91 -6.94 8.17
N ALA A 535 17.08 -7.32 9.44
CA ALA A 535 18.40 -7.58 10.04
C ALA A 535 19.09 -8.84 9.48
N LYS A 536 18.38 -9.71 8.74
CA LYS A 536 19.01 -10.85 8.06
C LYS A 536 19.80 -10.34 6.86
N ASN A 537 21.13 -10.35 6.94
CA ASN A 537 22.06 -9.89 5.89
C ASN A 537 22.05 -10.72 4.58
N SER A 538 21.03 -11.53 4.33
CA SER A 538 20.94 -12.43 3.17
C SER A 538 20.18 -11.86 1.98
N LEU A 539 19.49 -10.72 2.14
CA LEU A 539 18.59 -10.13 1.14
C LEU A 539 19.17 -8.86 0.49
N PRO A 540 18.89 -8.60 -0.81
CA PRO A 540 19.29 -7.36 -1.45
C PRO A 540 18.70 -6.11 -0.75
N LYS A 541 19.52 -5.08 -0.50
CA LYS A 541 19.06 -3.80 0.10
C LYS A 541 17.84 -3.20 -0.61
N SER A 542 17.71 -3.39 -1.93
CA SER A 542 16.58 -2.87 -2.71
C SER A 542 15.24 -3.50 -2.32
N ILE A 543 15.18 -4.83 -2.13
CA ILE A 543 13.91 -5.50 -1.78
C ILE A 543 13.52 -5.19 -0.34
N VAL A 544 14.51 -5.13 0.56
CA VAL A 544 14.37 -4.69 1.95
C VAL A 544 13.74 -3.30 2.02
N LYS A 545 14.33 -2.32 1.30
CA LYS A 545 13.84 -0.94 1.28
C LYS A 545 12.44 -0.81 0.67
N MET A 546 12.16 -1.51 -0.42
CA MET A 546 10.83 -1.53 -1.05
C MET A 546 9.77 -2.11 -0.11
N SER A 547 10.03 -3.25 0.53
CA SER A 547 9.10 -3.88 1.48
C SER A 547 8.88 -3.00 2.71
N LEU A 548 9.94 -2.41 3.27
CA LEU A 548 9.81 -1.46 4.37
C LEU A 548 8.96 -0.24 3.98
N ASN A 549 9.21 0.32 2.80
CA ASN A 549 8.47 1.48 2.31
C ASN A 549 7.01 1.16 1.96
N MET A 550 6.68 -0.08 1.56
CA MET A 550 5.29 -0.50 1.37
C MET A 550 4.48 -0.37 2.66
N ALA A 551 5.00 -0.89 3.78
CA ALA A 551 4.37 -0.77 5.10
C ALA A 551 4.18 0.69 5.53
N ARG A 552 5.22 1.52 5.35
CA ARG A 552 5.17 2.97 5.61
C ARG A 552 4.11 3.67 4.76
N THR A 553 4.02 3.28 3.50
CA THR A 553 3.10 3.88 2.52
C THR A 553 1.66 3.56 2.88
N ALA A 554 1.37 2.32 3.27
CA ALA A 554 0.06 1.94 3.77
C ALA A 554 -0.37 2.76 4.98
N GLN A 555 0.48 2.82 6.02
CA GLN A 555 0.18 3.60 7.22
C GLN A 555 -0.03 5.09 6.91
N CYS A 556 0.71 5.64 5.95
CA CYS A 556 0.58 7.02 5.50
C CYS A 556 -0.73 7.29 4.75
N ILE A 557 -1.17 6.35 3.91
CA ILE A 557 -2.39 6.46 3.12
C ILE A 557 -3.63 6.34 4.03
N PHE A 558 -3.61 5.37 4.95
CA PHE A 558 -4.75 5.05 5.80
C PHE A 558 -4.76 5.75 7.16
N GLN A 559 -3.82 6.68 7.40
CA GLN A 559 -3.67 7.38 8.69
C GLN A 559 -4.94 8.14 9.12
N HIS A 560 -5.68 8.69 8.16
CA HIS A 560 -6.80 9.59 8.41
C HIS A 560 -8.08 9.14 7.68
N GLY A 561 -8.25 7.82 7.53
CA GLY A 561 -9.39 7.20 6.83
C GLY A 561 -8.99 6.57 5.49
N ASP A 562 -9.98 6.36 4.62
CA ASP A 562 -9.78 5.75 3.30
C ASP A 562 -9.05 6.69 2.34
N GLY A 563 -7.71 6.58 2.29
CA GLY A 563 -6.86 7.42 1.46
C GLY A 563 -6.83 7.06 -0.03
N ILE A 564 -7.54 6.01 -0.46
CA ILE A 564 -7.61 5.56 -1.86
C ILE A 564 -9.03 5.71 -2.42
N GLY A 565 -10.05 5.36 -1.64
CA GLY A 565 -11.45 5.54 -2.03
C GLY A 565 -11.87 6.99 -2.18
N THR A 566 -11.16 7.94 -1.55
CA THR A 566 -11.38 9.39 -1.75
C THR A 566 -10.22 10.11 -2.45
N SER A 567 -10.54 11.14 -3.23
CA SER A 567 -9.56 12.09 -3.78
C SER A 567 -9.63 13.47 -3.10
N THR A 568 -10.29 13.59 -1.94
CA THR A 568 -10.52 14.87 -1.27
C THR A 568 -9.82 14.95 0.09
N GLY A 569 -10.00 16.06 0.81
CA GLY A 569 -9.44 16.25 2.15
C GLY A 569 -7.92 16.12 2.22
N VAL A 570 -7.43 15.34 3.18
CA VAL A 570 -6.00 15.19 3.47
C VAL A 570 -5.22 14.62 2.29
N MET A 571 -5.81 13.72 1.51
CA MET A 571 -5.14 13.11 0.35
C MET A 571 -4.90 14.12 -0.77
N LYS A 572 -5.88 14.98 -1.05
CA LYS A 572 -5.72 16.08 -2.00
C LYS A 572 -4.56 16.99 -1.60
N ASP A 573 -4.51 17.39 -0.33
CA ASP A 573 -3.47 18.30 0.17
C ASP A 573 -2.08 17.65 0.11
N ARG A 574 -2.01 16.36 0.43
CA ARG A 574 -0.79 15.56 0.34
C ARG A 574 -0.28 15.47 -1.09
N LEU A 575 -1.11 15.03 -2.04
CA LEU A 575 -0.74 14.94 -3.45
C LEU A 575 -0.37 16.31 -4.04
N SER A 576 -1.14 17.36 -3.70
CA SER A 576 -0.83 18.74 -4.09
C SER A 576 0.56 19.17 -3.62
N SER A 577 0.92 18.85 -2.37
CA SER A 577 2.21 19.21 -1.78
C SER A 577 3.39 18.43 -2.38
N LEU A 578 3.20 17.13 -2.64
CA LEU A 578 4.27 16.24 -3.11
C LEU A 578 4.53 16.35 -4.61
N ILE A 579 3.49 16.53 -5.42
CA ILE A 579 3.55 16.43 -6.88
C ILE A 579 3.41 17.79 -7.55
N VAL A 580 2.51 18.65 -7.06
CA VAL A 580 2.15 19.88 -7.78
C VAL A 580 2.97 21.08 -7.34
N LYS A 581 3.14 21.28 -6.03
CA LYS A 581 3.78 22.48 -5.46
C LYS A 581 5.29 22.25 -5.27
N PRO A 582 6.17 22.94 -6.02
CA PRO A 582 7.61 22.86 -5.76
C PRO A 582 7.97 23.48 -4.41
N ILE A 583 9.18 23.20 -3.94
CA ILE A 583 9.80 23.91 -2.81
C ILE A 583 10.42 25.19 -3.35
N PRO A 584 10.15 26.37 -2.76
CA PRO A 584 10.84 27.60 -3.13
C PRO A 584 12.35 27.50 -2.86
N ILE A 585 13.15 27.80 -3.89
CA ILE A 585 14.59 28.03 -3.79
C ILE A 585 14.76 29.54 -3.96
N GLU A 586 15.32 30.20 -2.95
CA GLU A 586 15.60 31.64 -2.98
C GLU A 586 16.86 31.94 -3.78
#